data_AF-A0AAU3Q1P0-F1
#
_entry.id   AF-A0AAU3Q1P0-F1
#
_cell.length_a   1.000
_cell.length_b   1.000
_cell.length_c   1.000
_cell.angle_alpha   90.00
_cell.angle_beta   90.00
_cell.angle_gamma   90.00
#
_symmetry.space_group_name_H-M   'P 1'
#
loop_
_entity.id
_entity.type
_entity.pdbx_description
1 polymer ?
#
loop_
_entity_poly.entity_id
_entity_poly.type
_entity_poly.pdbx_seq_one_letter_code
_entity_poly.pdbx_strand_id
1 'polypeptide(L)'
;MAEPTRAETQITMVLDAIQSKRRIERVLEAANALLARYHTDTDHHDRLTSCFELIRRNITPDIEIVYEATTLGEIGIAGTSEDTPLFRSELTGAAGAVGTMTARYTTPSPLGLTAEEWHAAMGVLAGILGLGLGGSAGCPR
;
A
#
# COMPACT_ATOMS: atom_id res chain seq x y z
N MET A 1 34.63 2.07 22.54
CA MET A 1 33.52 2.30 21.58
C MET A 1 33.11 3.75 21.77
N ALA A 2 33.31 4.62 20.78
CA ALA A 2 33.02 6.04 20.92
C ALA A 2 31.50 6.26 20.85
N GLU A 3 30.94 6.97 21.82
CA GLU A 3 29.54 7.39 21.79
C GLU A 3 29.35 8.38 20.63
N PRO A 4 28.29 8.22 19.81
CA PRO A 4 28.04 9.13 18.70
C PRO A 4 27.82 10.54 19.25
N THR A 5 28.50 11.50 18.64
CA THR A 5 28.40 12.90 19.06
C THR A 5 26.99 13.42 18.80
N ARG A 6 26.51 14.35 19.64
CA ARG A 6 25.16 14.94 19.53
C ARG A 6 24.85 15.48 18.11
N ALA A 7 25.88 15.92 17.38
CA ALA A 7 25.78 16.39 16.01
C ALA A 7 25.49 15.25 15.01
N GLU A 8 26.11 14.07 15.17
CA GLU A 8 25.87 12.90 14.32
C GLU A 8 24.45 12.36 14.47
N THR A 9 23.93 12.34 15.70
CA THR A 9 22.53 11.97 15.98
C THR A 9 21.56 12.95 15.33
N GLN A 10 21.82 14.26 15.41
CA GLN A 10 20.98 15.29 14.79
C GLN A 10 20.98 15.21 13.26
N ILE A 11 22.14 14.99 12.64
CA ILE A 11 22.25 14.83 11.18
C ILE A 11 21.51 13.57 10.73
N THR A 12 21.64 12.46 11.46
CA THR A 12 20.94 11.20 11.16
C THR A 12 19.43 11.38 11.25
N MET A 13 18.93 12.07 12.30
CA MET A 13 17.51 12.39 12.45
C MET A 13 16.99 13.27 11.30
N VAL A 14 17.74 14.29 10.89
CA VAL A 14 17.35 15.16 9.78
C VAL A 14 17.33 14.40 8.45
N LEU A 15 18.32 13.53 8.21
CA LEU A 15 18.36 12.69 7.01
C LEU A 15 17.20 11.69 6.98
N ASP A 16 16.86 11.05 8.09
CA ASP A 16 15.71 10.13 8.17
C ASP A 16 14.38 10.87 7.98
N ALA A 17 14.24 12.09 8.53
CA ALA A 17 13.08 12.94 8.30
C ALA A 17 12.95 13.36 6.82
N ILE A 18 14.06 13.72 6.16
CA ILE A 18 14.08 14.06 4.73
C ILE A 18 13.74 12.83 3.88
N GLN A 19 14.25 11.65 4.25
CA GLN A 19 13.93 10.39 3.57
C GLN A 19 12.46 10.04 3.75
N SER A 20 11.92 10.09 4.97
CA SER A 20 10.49 9.86 5.26
C SER A 20 9.60 10.81 4.46
N LYS A 21 9.94 12.10 4.37
CA LYS A 21 9.20 13.06 3.55
C LYS A 21 9.17 12.68 2.06
N ARG A 22 10.33 12.32 1.48
CA ARG A 22 10.41 11.88 0.07
C ARG A 22 9.67 10.57 -0.18
N ARG A 23 9.68 9.65 0.79
CA ARG A 23 8.95 8.38 0.73
C ARG A 23 7.44 8.63 0.66
N ILE A 24 6.92 9.50 1.53
CA ILE A 24 5.51 9.88 1.57
C ILE A 24 5.09 10.63 0.29
N GLU A 25 5.93 11.56 -0.20
CA GLU A 25 5.66 12.29 -1.45
C GLU A 25 5.46 11.34 -2.65
N ARG A 26 6.27 10.27 -2.75
CA ARG A 26 6.11 9.26 -3.83
C ARG A 26 4.82 8.45 -3.70
N VAL A 27 4.42 8.10 -2.47
CA VAL A 27 3.14 7.42 -2.24
C VAL A 27 1.97 8.33 -2.62
N LEU A 28 2.03 9.61 -2.26
CA LEU A 28 1.02 10.60 -2.62
C LEU A 28 0.95 10.85 -4.13
N GLU A 29 2.10 10.90 -4.81
CA GLU A 29 2.16 11.04 -6.27
C GLU A 29 1.51 9.82 -6.96
N ALA A 30 1.80 8.61 -6.48
CA ALA A 30 1.19 7.39 -6.97
C ALA A 30 -0.32 7.34 -6.70
N ALA A 31 -0.75 7.74 -5.51
CA ALA A 31 -2.16 7.85 -5.14
C ALA A 31 -2.91 8.87 -6.01
N ASN A 32 -2.33 10.04 -6.27
CA ASN A 32 -2.90 11.05 -7.16
C ASN A 32 -2.97 10.56 -8.62
N ALA A 33 -1.96 9.83 -9.08
CA ALA A 33 -1.99 9.23 -10.42
C ALA A 33 -3.13 8.20 -10.57
N LEU A 34 -3.43 7.43 -9.52
CA LEU A 34 -4.60 6.53 -9.51
C LEU A 34 -5.92 7.29 -9.54
N LEU A 35 -6.07 8.32 -8.69
CA LEU A 35 -7.26 9.16 -8.66
C LEU A 35 -7.53 9.84 -10.00
N ALA A 36 -6.49 10.33 -10.67
CA ALA A 36 -6.61 10.92 -12.01
C ALA A 36 -7.11 9.90 -13.05
N ARG A 37 -6.67 8.63 -12.97
CA ARG A 37 -7.13 7.56 -13.84
C ARG A 37 -8.58 7.15 -13.56
N TYR A 38 -9.01 7.14 -12.32
CA TYR A 38 -10.39 6.81 -11.95
C TYR A 38 -11.42 7.79 -12.51
N HIS A 39 -11.03 9.05 -12.76
CA HIS A 39 -11.87 10.01 -13.47
C HIS A 39 -12.05 9.70 -14.96
N THR A 40 -11.16 8.89 -15.55
CA THR A 40 -11.13 8.58 -16.99
C THR A 40 -11.67 7.18 -17.28
N ASP A 41 -11.36 6.20 -16.41
CA ASP A 41 -11.76 4.81 -16.60
C ASP A 41 -13.20 4.60 -16.11
N THR A 42 -14.07 4.05 -16.94
CA THR A 42 -15.49 3.81 -16.59
C THR A 42 -15.72 2.41 -16.00
N ASP A 43 -14.79 1.48 -16.22
CA ASP A 43 -14.88 0.09 -15.75
C ASP A 43 -14.17 -0.11 -14.40
N HIS A 44 -14.86 -0.75 -13.45
CA HIS A 44 -14.31 -1.09 -12.14
C HIS A 44 -13.15 -2.09 -12.23
N HIS A 45 -13.14 -2.97 -13.24
CA HIS A 45 -12.08 -3.95 -13.43
C HIS A 45 -10.75 -3.30 -13.84
N ASP A 46 -10.79 -2.30 -14.72
CA ASP A 46 -9.61 -1.55 -15.15
C ASP A 46 -9.02 -0.71 -14.02
N ARG A 47 -9.90 -0.15 -13.17
CA ARG A 47 -9.52 0.57 -11.95
C ARG A 47 -8.82 -0.36 -10.95
N LEU A 48 -9.37 -1.54 -10.71
CA LEU A 48 -8.76 -2.59 -9.87
C LEU A 48 -7.39 -3.02 -10.39
N THR A 49 -7.28 -3.29 -11.69
CA THR A 49 -6.03 -3.73 -12.32
C THR A 49 -4.95 -2.64 -12.26
N SER A 50 -5.32 -1.39 -12.50
CA SER A 50 -4.41 -0.25 -12.38
C SER A 50 -3.92 -0.05 -10.94
N CYS A 51 -4.80 -0.20 -9.95
CA CYS A 51 -4.46 -0.12 -8.54
C CYS A 51 -3.49 -1.23 -8.15
N PHE A 52 -3.81 -2.48 -8.52
CA PHE A 52 -2.97 -3.64 -8.30
C PHE A 52 -1.56 -3.45 -8.86
N GLU A 53 -1.43 -3.07 -10.13
CA GLU A 53 -0.12 -2.89 -10.77
C GLU A 53 0.68 -1.74 -10.14
N LEU A 54 0.02 -0.66 -9.69
CA LEU A 54 0.70 0.42 -9.00
C LEU A 54 1.27 -0.03 -7.66
N ILE A 55 0.46 -0.71 -6.84
CA ILE A 55 0.88 -1.21 -5.53
C ILE A 55 1.99 -2.25 -5.69
N ARG A 56 1.82 -3.17 -6.63
CA ARG A 56 2.78 -4.24 -6.93
C ARG A 56 4.16 -3.69 -7.31
N ARG A 57 4.20 -2.66 -8.15
CA ARG A 57 5.46 -2.10 -8.67
C ARG A 57 6.16 -1.17 -7.70
N ASN A 58 5.41 -0.45 -6.86
CA ASN A 58 5.96 0.65 -6.07
C ASN A 58 5.99 0.36 -4.56
N ILE A 59 5.06 -0.44 -4.03
CA ILE A 59 4.86 -0.57 -2.58
C ILE A 59 5.29 -1.95 -2.09
N THR A 60 4.69 -3.01 -2.65
CA THR A 60 5.02 -4.39 -2.29
C THR A 60 4.69 -5.33 -3.45
N PRO A 61 5.60 -6.24 -3.83
CA PRO A 61 5.33 -7.22 -4.87
C PRO A 61 4.32 -8.30 -4.42
N ASP A 62 4.21 -8.54 -3.11
CA ASP A 62 3.35 -9.55 -2.50
C ASP A 62 1.99 -8.93 -2.14
N ILE A 63 1.11 -8.81 -3.14
CA ILE A 63 -0.25 -8.31 -2.99
C ILE A 63 -1.24 -9.24 -3.71
N GLU A 64 -2.40 -9.41 -3.09
CA GLU A 64 -3.57 -10.07 -3.64
C GLU A 64 -4.78 -9.16 -3.45
N ILE A 65 -5.55 -8.95 -4.52
CA ILE A 65 -6.84 -8.26 -4.49
C ILE A 65 -7.89 -9.23 -5.02
N VAL A 66 -8.85 -9.58 -4.17
CA VAL A 66 -10.03 -10.36 -4.54
C VAL A 66 -11.22 -9.42 -4.51
N TYR A 67 -11.97 -9.33 -5.60
CA TYR A 67 -13.20 -8.53 -5.65
C TYR A 67 -14.21 -9.19 -6.59
N GLU A 68 -15.40 -9.49 -6.07
CA GLU A 68 -16.42 -10.29 -6.77
C GLU A 68 -15.87 -11.63 -7.31
N ALA A 69 -15.75 -11.78 -8.62
CA ALA A 69 -15.20 -12.96 -9.31
C ALA A 69 -13.78 -12.75 -9.85
N THR A 70 -13.16 -11.60 -9.55
CA THR A 70 -11.81 -11.26 -10.00
C THR A 70 -10.81 -11.45 -8.86
N THR A 71 -9.74 -12.18 -9.15
CA THR A 71 -8.56 -12.28 -8.28
C THR A 71 -7.35 -11.75 -9.04
N LEU A 72 -6.67 -10.77 -8.44
CA LEU A 72 -5.46 -10.15 -8.97
C LEU A 72 -4.31 -10.43 -8.01
N GLY A 73 -3.24 -11.04 -8.53
CA GLY A 73 -2.10 -11.45 -7.74
C GLY A 73 -2.30 -12.76 -6.98
N GLU A 74 -1.27 -13.16 -6.27
CA GLU A 74 -1.26 -14.36 -5.44
C GLU A 74 -0.27 -14.11 -4.31
N ILE A 75 -0.72 -14.22 -3.06
CA ILE A 75 0.21 -14.23 -1.93
C ILE A 75 0.70 -15.66 -1.76
N GLY A 76 1.90 -15.93 -2.26
CA GLY A 76 2.57 -17.21 -2.11
C GLY A 76 2.71 -17.60 -0.64
N ILE A 77 2.28 -18.83 -0.30
CA ILE A 77 2.43 -19.46 1.01
C ILE A 77 3.88 -19.96 1.24
N ALA A 78 4.73 -19.88 0.22
CA ALA A 78 6.09 -20.40 0.27
C ALA A 78 7.02 -19.42 1.02
N GLY A 79 7.27 -19.72 2.29
CA GLY A 79 8.25 -18.99 3.12
C GLY A 79 7.65 -18.13 4.23
N THR A 80 6.43 -18.45 4.70
CA THR A 80 5.80 -17.82 5.86
C THR A 80 6.64 -17.98 7.12
N SER A 81 7.52 -17.02 7.39
CA SER A 81 7.85 -16.67 8.76
C SER A 81 6.62 -15.99 9.35
N GLU A 82 6.10 -16.55 10.46
CA GLU A 82 4.98 -16.01 11.26
C GLU A 82 5.13 -14.52 11.63
N ASP A 83 6.35 -13.98 11.55
CA ASP A 83 6.72 -12.61 11.95
C ASP A 83 6.57 -11.56 10.84
N THR A 84 6.05 -11.90 9.66
CA THR A 84 5.97 -10.93 8.55
C THR A 84 4.70 -10.09 8.66
N PRO A 85 4.79 -8.73 8.73
CA PRO A 85 3.62 -7.88 8.81
C PRO A 85 2.68 -8.11 7.61
N LEU A 86 1.42 -8.40 7.92
CA LEU A 86 0.36 -8.62 6.94
C LEU A 86 -0.62 -7.45 7.02
N PHE A 87 -0.96 -6.90 5.86
CA PHE A 87 -2.07 -5.97 5.70
C PHE A 87 -3.25 -6.73 5.12
N ARG A 88 -4.42 -6.57 5.71
CA ARG A 88 -5.69 -7.09 5.17
C ARG A 88 -6.74 -6.01 5.32
N SER A 89 -7.46 -5.71 4.25
CA SER A 89 -8.58 -4.77 4.26
C SER A 89 -9.74 -5.32 3.47
N GLU A 90 -10.95 -5.16 4.00
CA GLU A 90 -12.17 -5.50 3.30
C GLU A 90 -12.55 -4.34 2.37
N LEU A 91 -12.85 -4.66 1.12
CA LEU A 91 -13.33 -3.72 0.12
C LEU A 91 -14.83 -3.89 -0.02
N THR A 92 -15.59 -2.81 0.05
CA THR A 92 -17.00 -2.76 -0.29
C THR A 92 -17.17 -1.78 -1.44
N GLY A 93 -17.72 -2.22 -2.57
CA GLY A 93 -18.00 -1.34 -3.70
C GLY A 93 -19.48 -1.01 -3.84
N ALA A 94 -19.81 -0.36 -4.95
CA ALA A 94 -21.18 -0.02 -5.30
C ALA A 94 -22.07 -1.28 -5.38
N ALA A 95 -23.34 -1.15 -5.01
CA ALA A 95 -24.33 -2.25 -4.97
C ALA A 95 -24.05 -3.38 -3.96
N GLY A 96 -23.12 -3.19 -3.00
CA GLY A 96 -22.89 -4.14 -1.90
C GLY A 96 -21.94 -5.29 -2.25
N ALA A 97 -21.27 -5.21 -3.39
CA ALA A 97 -20.20 -6.12 -3.74
C ALA A 97 -19.03 -6.01 -2.74
N VAL A 98 -18.51 -7.15 -2.33
CA VAL A 98 -17.45 -7.27 -1.32
C VAL A 98 -16.22 -7.95 -1.89
N GLY A 99 -15.06 -7.54 -1.38
CA GLY A 99 -13.76 -8.07 -1.72
C GLY A 99 -12.77 -7.91 -0.58
N THR A 100 -11.54 -8.36 -0.80
CA THR A 100 -10.45 -8.23 0.15
C THR A 100 -9.17 -7.84 -0.57
N MET A 101 -8.46 -6.86 -0.03
CA MET A 101 -7.08 -6.58 -0.38
C MET A 101 -6.18 -7.12 0.72
N THR A 102 -5.28 -8.01 0.36
CA THR A 102 -4.27 -8.58 1.24
C THR A 102 -2.90 -8.23 0.69
N ALA A 103 -1.97 -7.84 1.54
CA ALA A 103 -0.60 -7.58 1.13
C ALA A 103 0.38 -7.96 2.24
N ARG A 104 1.59 -8.36 1.86
CA ARG A 104 2.66 -8.71 2.79
C ARG A 104 3.76 -7.67 2.73
N TYR A 105 4.29 -7.29 3.90
CA TYR A 105 5.44 -6.42 3.98
C TYR A 105 6.73 -7.21 3.77
N THR A 106 7.46 -6.91 2.70
CA THR A 106 8.81 -7.44 2.47
C THR A 106 9.88 -6.44 2.88
N THR A 107 10.84 -6.88 3.69
CA THR A 107 12.01 -6.06 4.07
C THR A 107 13.21 -6.40 3.16
N PRO A 108 13.94 -5.40 2.64
CA PRO A 108 13.61 -3.97 2.67
C PRO A 108 12.45 -3.63 1.73
N SER A 109 11.57 -2.70 2.15
CA SER A 109 10.51 -2.20 1.27
C SER A 109 11.12 -1.53 0.02
N PRO A 110 10.51 -1.68 -1.18
CA PRO A 110 10.95 -1.00 -2.39
C PRO A 110 11.10 0.53 -2.26
N LEU A 111 10.31 1.14 -1.36
CA LEU A 111 10.39 2.57 -1.05
C LEU A 111 11.18 2.87 0.22
N GLY A 112 11.74 1.86 0.88
CA GLY A 112 12.41 1.99 2.16
C GLY A 112 11.46 2.44 3.28
N LEU A 113 10.16 2.15 3.16
CA LEU A 113 9.15 2.43 4.18
C LEU A 113 9.40 1.54 5.40
N THR A 114 9.19 2.08 6.60
CA THR A 114 9.07 1.23 7.80
C THR A 114 7.80 0.39 7.72
N ALA A 115 7.68 -0.64 8.56
CA ALA A 115 6.47 -1.46 8.62
C ALA A 115 5.22 -0.61 8.93
N GLU A 116 5.33 0.40 9.82
CA GLU A 116 4.24 1.32 10.15
C GLU A 116 3.88 2.24 8.99
N GLU A 117 4.87 2.86 8.34
CA GLU A 117 4.67 3.73 7.18
C GLU A 117 4.05 2.95 6.02
N TRP A 118 4.49 1.71 5.80
CA TRP A 118 3.92 0.81 4.81
C TRP A 118 2.46 0.48 5.12
N HIS A 119 2.12 0.17 6.37
CA HIS A 119 0.76 -0.16 6.77
C HIS A 119 -0.19 1.04 6.57
N ALA A 120 0.27 2.25 6.93
CA ALA A 120 -0.47 3.48 6.70
C ALA A 120 -0.67 3.76 5.20
N ALA A 121 0.37 3.57 4.38
CA ALA A 121 0.28 3.73 2.93
C ALA A 121 -0.73 2.75 2.30
N MET A 122 -0.68 1.47 2.70
CA MET A 122 -1.63 0.45 2.26
C MET A 122 -3.07 0.81 2.66
N GLY A 123 -3.28 1.37 3.86
CA GLY A 123 -4.59 1.84 4.30
C GLY A 123 -5.15 2.98 3.44
N VAL A 124 -4.32 3.96 3.06
CA VAL A 124 -4.73 5.04 2.15
C VAL A 124 -5.08 4.49 0.77
N LEU A 125 -4.25 3.58 0.24
CA LEU A 125 -4.48 2.96 -1.07
C LEU A 125 -5.75 2.08 -1.07
N ALA A 126 -6.02 1.36 0.01
CA ALA A 126 -7.27 0.63 0.23
C ALA A 126 -8.47 1.58 0.18
N GLY A 127 -8.40 2.69 0.92
CA GLY A 127 -9.45 3.70 0.96
C GLY A 127 -9.74 4.31 -0.41
N ILE A 128 -8.68 4.65 -1.17
CA ILE A 128 -8.82 5.16 -2.54
C ILE A 128 -9.45 4.11 -3.45
N LEU A 129 -9.07 2.84 -3.34
CA LEU A 129 -9.66 1.76 -4.10
C LEU A 129 -11.15 1.59 -3.78
N GLY A 130 -11.52 1.58 -2.50
CA GLY A 130 -12.93 1.53 -2.06
C GLY A 130 -13.77 2.66 -2.64
N LEU A 131 -13.25 3.89 -2.63
CA LEU A 131 -13.90 5.04 -3.26
C LEU A 131 -14.00 4.89 -4.78
N GLY A 132 -12.94 4.39 -5.43
CA GLY A 132 -12.91 4.11 -6.87
C GLY A 132 -13.90 3.05 -7.32
N LEU A 133 -14.30 2.14 -6.42
CA LEU A 133 -15.34 1.14 -6.64
C LEU A 133 -16.76 1.66 -6.32
N GLY A 134 -16.89 2.91 -5.87
CA GLY A 134 -18.17 3.51 -5.48
C GLY A 134 -18.67 3.07 -4.10
N GLY A 135 -17.79 2.60 -3.22
CA GLY A 135 -18.11 2.22 -1.84
C GLY A 135 -17.05 2.67 -0.84
N SER A 136 -16.62 1.78 0.06
CA SER A 136 -15.66 2.07 1.13
C SER A 136 -14.71 0.89 1.38
N ALA A 137 -13.54 1.15 1.96
CA ALA A 137 -12.66 0.10 2.45
C ALA A 137 -12.67 0.10 3.98
N GLY A 138 -12.91 -1.07 4.56
CA GLY A 138 -12.77 -1.33 5.98
C GLY A 138 -11.33 -1.76 6.26
N CYS A 139 -10.60 -0.96 7.04
CA CYS A 139 -9.35 -1.41 7.62
C CYS A 139 -9.70 -2.09 8.96
N PRO A 140 -9.56 -3.42 9.11
CA PRO A 140 -9.56 -4.01 10.44
C PRO A 140 -8.41 -3.39 11.23
N ARG A 141 -8.74 -2.90 12.42
CA ARG A 141 -7.77 -2.39 13.39
C ARG A 141 -6.93 -3.51 13.97
#